data_AF-A0A923NDE7-F1
#
_entry.id   AF-A0A923NDE7-F1
#
_cell.length_a   1.000
_cell.length_b   1.000
_cell.length_c   1.000
_cell.angle_alpha   90.00
_cell.angle_beta   90.00
_cell.angle_gamma   90.00
#
_symmetry.space_group_name_H-M   'P 1'
#
loop_
_entity.id
_entity.type
_entity.pdbx_description
1 polymer ?
#
loop_
_entity_poly.entity_id
_entity_poly.type
_entity_poly.pdbx_seq_one_letter_code
_entity_poly.pdbx_strand_id
1 'polypeptide(L)'
;MYLPGALQIGVDYGLFWRLTPKKLEPFLKAYESKQKEQLEFINIAGWVNGMYAGYSLGAAFGENVQYPEKPVQIFRSEEEIQENTDWEAEYFSAYAAMFNKQFEEKGGTSSCSDVNIPQKP
;
A
#
# COMPACT_ATOMS: atom_id res chain seq x y z
N MET A 1 9.28 -27.35 -10.53
CA MET A 1 7.79 -27.25 -10.60
C MET A 1 7.26 -28.39 -11.45
N TYR A 2 6.20 -29.06 -11.00
CA TYR A 2 5.54 -30.17 -11.71
C TYR A 2 4.18 -29.72 -12.26
N LEU A 3 3.62 -30.46 -13.23
CA LEU A 3 2.42 -30.09 -13.99
C LEU A 3 1.24 -29.64 -13.11
N PRO A 4 0.77 -30.41 -12.10
CA PRO A 4 -0.31 -29.95 -11.23
C PRO A 4 -0.05 -28.59 -10.54
N GLY A 5 1.18 -28.32 -10.12
CA GLY A 5 1.53 -27.01 -9.54
C GLY A 5 1.48 -25.88 -10.57
N ALA A 6 1.86 -26.15 -11.82
CA ALA A 6 1.75 -25.17 -12.91
C ALA A 6 0.28 -24.85 -13.25
N LEU A 7 -0.60 -25.86 -13.23
CA LEU A 7 -2.04 -25.67 -13.42
C LEU A 7 -2.64 -24.81 -12.30
N GLN A 8 -2.23 -25.02 -11.05
CA GLN A 8 -2.68 -24.21 -9.90
C GLN A 8 -2.30 -22.73 -10.04
N ILE A 9 -1.13 -22.46 -10.64
CA ILE A 9 -0.65 -21.11 -10.93
C ILE A 9 -1.42 -20.45 -12.09
N GLY A 10 -2.16 -21.23 -12.88
CA GLY A 10 -2.93 -20.78 -14.04
C GLY A 10 -2.19 -20.93 -15.38
N VAL A 11 -1.14 -21.77 -15.43
CA VAL A 11 -0.47 -22.09 -16.69
C VAL A 11 -1.29 -23.13 -17.45
N ASP A 12 -1.62 -22.85 -18.71
CA ASP A 12 -2.33 -23.80 -19.58
C ASP A 12 -1.56 -25.12 -19.77
N TYR A 13 -2.28 -26.23 -19.88
CA TYR A 13 -1.71 -27.57 -20.03
C TYR A 13 -0.80 -27.69 -21.27
N GLY A 14 -1.25 -27.15 -22.41
CA GLY A 14 -0.45 -27.18 -23.64
C GLY A 14 0.76 -26.26 -23.53
N LEU A 15 0.61 -25.12 -22.85
CA LEU A 15 1.70 -24.18 -22.62
C LEU A 15 2.80 -24.76 -21.72
N PHE A 16 2.44 -25.53 -20.69
CA PHE A 16 3.38 -26.15 -19.76
C PHE A 16 4.46 -26.97 -20.48
N TRP A 17 4.06 -27.81 -21.44
CA TRP A 17 5.00 -28.65 -22.20
C TRP A 17 5.90 -27.88 -23.16
N ARG A 18 5.54 -26.64 -23.50
CA ARG A 18 6.33 -25.76 -24.38
C ARG A 18 7.28 -24.84 -23.60
N LEU A 19 7.08 -24.69 -22.29
CA LEU A 19 7.86 -23.78 -21.45
C LEU A 19 9.06 -24.47 -20.81
N THR A 20 10.15 -23.71 -20.70
CA THR A 20 11.32 -24.07 -19.90
C THR A 20 11.12 -23.59 -18.46
N PRO A 21 11.66 -24.25 -17.43
CA PRO A 21 11.51 -23.84 -16.03
C PRO A 21 11.83 -22.35 -15.76
N LYS A 22 12.86 -21.80 -16.41
CA LYS A 22 13.21 -20.37 -16.31
C LYS A 22 12.10 -19.42 -16.77
N LYS A 23 11.32 -19.82 -17.80
CA LYS A 23 10.18 -19.04 -18.31
C LYS A 23 8.94 -19.16 -17.43
N LEU A 24 8.89 -20.14 -16.52
CA LEU A 24 7.81 -20.30 -15.54
C LEU A 24 7.99 -19.43 -14.29
N GLU A 25 9.20 -18.93 -14.02
CA GLU A 25 9.49 -18.10 -12.84
C GLU A 25 8.57 -16.86 -12.70
N PRO A 26 8.27 -16.09 -13.76
CA PRO A 26 7.38 -14.95 -13.64
C PRO A 26 5.96 -15.35 -13.22
N PHE A 27 5.46 -16.48 -13.71
CA PHE A 27 4.14 -17.00 -13.34
C PHE A 27 4.11 -17.40 -11.86
N LEU A 28 5.16 -18.07 -11.38
CA LEU A 28 5.30 -18.42 -9.98
C LEU A 28 5.33 -17.17 -9.09
N LYS A 29 6.15 -16.17 -9.44
CA LYS A 29 6.24 -14.91 -8.69
C LYS A 29 4.91 -14.17 -8.64
N ALA A 30 4.19 -14.10 -9.77
CA ALA A 30 2.87 -13.48 -9.83
C ALA A 30 1.87 -14.21 -8.91
N TYR A 31 1.89 -15.54 -8.92
CA TYR A 31 1.04 -16.34 -8.05
C TYR A 31 1.39 -16.15 -6.57
N GLU A 32 2.67 -16.15 -6.21
CA GLU A 32 3.13 -15.87 -4.84
C GLU A 32 2.71 -14.48 -4.36
N SER A 33 2.83 -13.44 -5.21
CA SER A 33 2.34 -12.10 -4.88
C SER A 33 0.84 -12.10 -4.60
N LYS A 34 0.06 -12.72 -5.47
CA LYS A 34 -1.39 -12.85 -5.30
C LYS A 34 -1.76 -13.60 -4.01
N GLN A 35 -1.03 -14.66 -3.67
CA GLN A 35 -1.27 -15.39 -2.42
C GLN A 35 -0.94 -14.53 -1.19
N LYS A 36 0.15 -13.76 -1.23
CA LYS A 36 0.47 -12.81 -0.16
C LYS A 36 -0.60 -11.75 0.00
N GLU A 37 -1.04 -11.13 -1.09
CA GLU A 37 -2.14 -10.16 -1.08
C GLU A 37 -3.43 -10.75 -0.49
N GLN A 38 -3.75 -12.01 -0.81
CA GLN A 38 -4.89 -12.71 -0.22
C GLN A 38 -4.74 -12.93 1.29
N LEU A 39 -3.54 -13.30 1.76
CA LEU A 39 -3.27 -13.46 3.18
C LEU A 39 -3.39 -12.13 3.94
N GLU A 40 -2.86 -11.04 3.36
CA GLU A 40 -3.00 -9.70 3.93
C GLU A 40 -4.48 -9.28 4.00
N PHE A 41 -5.25 -9.52 2.93
CA PHE A 41 -6.68 -9.26 2.93
C PHE A 41 -7.42 -10.05 4.02
N ILE A 42 -7.13 -11.34 4.16
CA ILE A 42 -7.74 -12.19 5.21
C ILE A 42 -7.37 -11.67 6.60
N ASN A 43 -6.13 -11.24 6.80
CA ASN A 43 -5.67 -10.68 8.06
C ASN A 43 -6.46 -9.39 8.42
N ILE A 44 -6.58 -8.46 7.47
CA ILE A 44 -7.35 -7.22 7.64
C ILE A 44 -8.82 -7.54 7.91
N ALA A 45 -9.42 -8.44 7.14
CA ALA A 45 -10.81 -8.86 7.33
C ALA A 45 -11.02 -9.51 8.72
N GLY A 46 -10.08 -10.34 9.17
CA GLY A 46 -10.09 -10.94 10.50
C GLY A 46 -10.04 -9.91 11.61
N TRP A 47 -9.18 -8.89 11.47
CA TRP A 47 -9.09 -7.78 12.41
C TRP A 47 -10.41 -7.00 12.52
N VAL A 48 -10.97 -6.63 11.37
CA VAL A 48 -12.23 -5.89 11.28
C VAL A 48 -13.39 -6.69 11.87
N ASN A 49 -13.48 -7.99 11.57
CA ASN A 49 -14.48 -8.88 12.16
C ASN A 49 -14.32 -8.97 13.69
N GLY A 50 -13.08 -9.02 14.19
CA GLY A 50 -12.79 -9.00 15.62
C GLY A 50 -13.29 -7.70 16.29
N MET A 51 -13.11 -6.55 15.64
CA MET A 51 -13.64 -5.28 16.13
C MET A 51 -15.17 -5.30 16.22
N TYR A 52 -15.87 -5.73 15.17
CA TYR A 52 -17.33 -5.84 15.19
C TYR A 52 -17.84 -6.85 16.22
N ALA A 53 -17.15 -7.98 16.40
CA ALA A 53 -17.47 -8.94 17.46
C ALA A 53 -17.27 -8.32 18.86
N GLY A 54 -16.25 -7.47 19.04
CA GLY A 54 -16.06 -6.70 20.27
C GLY A 54 -17.19 -5.70 20.51
N TYR A 55 -17.61 -4.96 19.47
CA TYR A 55 -18.74 -4.04 19.56
C TYR A 55 -20.06 -4.75 19.88
N SER A 56 -20.32 -5.91 19.29
CA SER A 56 -21.55 -6.66 19.55
C SER A 56 -21.59 -7.20 20.99
N LEU A 57 -20.46 -7.70 21.49
CA LEU A 57 -20.35 -8.13 22.89
C LEU A 57 -20.53 -6.95 23.84
N GLY A 58 -19.90 -5.81 23.54
CA GLY A 58 -20.05 -4.58 24.31
C GLY A 58 -21.49 -4.07 24.34
N ALA A 59 -22.19 -4.10 23.21
CA ALA A 59 -23.59 -3.68 23.14
C ALA A 59 -24.56 -4.64 23.84
N ALA A 60 -24.23 -5.93 23.90
CA ALA A 60 -25.06 -6.93 24.56
C ALA A 60 -24.91 -6.90 26.10
N PHE A 61 -23.71 -6.62 26.61
CA PHE A 61 -23.38 -6.77 28.04
C PHE A 61 -22.98 -5.47 28.75
N GLY A 62 -22.71 -4.39 28.01
CA GLY A 62 -22.29 -3.10 28.55
C GLY A 62 -23.44 -2.10 28.62
N GLU A 63 -23.45 -1.25 29.65
CA GLU A 63 -24.50 -0.25 29.85
C GLU A 63 -24.37 0.97 28.90
N ASN A 64 -23.17 1.26 28.40
CA ASN A 64 -22.86 2.49 27.64
C ASN A 64 -22.13 2.24 26.31
N VAL A 65 -22.16 1.02 25.77
CA VAL A 65 -21.52 0.70 24.49
C VAL A 65 -22.62 0.38 23.49
N GLN A 66 -22.61 1.04 22.33
CA GLN A 66 -23.53 0.77 21.24
C GLN A 66 -22.77 0.19 20.05
N TYR A 67 -23.46 -0.65 19.28
CA TYR A 67 -22.91 -1.16 18.04
C TYR A 67 -22.84 -0.03 17.00
N PRO A 68 -21.75 0.10 16.23
CA PRO A 68 -21.62 1.15 15.22
C PRO A 68 -22.75 1.11 14.18
N GLU A 69 -23.42 2.24 13.96
CA GLU A 69 -24.45 2.38 12.91
C GLU A 69 -23.86 2.41 11.49
N LYS A 70 -22.58 2.80 11.39
CA LYS A 70 -21.85 2.93 10.12
C LYS A 70 -20.62 2.04 10.13
N PRO A 71 -20.19 1.54 8.96
CA PRO A 71 -18.97 0.76 8.86
C PRO A 71 -17.74 1.55 9.37
N VAL A 72 -16.87 0.86 10.10
CA VAL A 72 -15.56 1.38 10.51
C VAL A 72 -14.76 1.70 9.25
N GLN A 73 -14.22 2.92 9.19
CA GLN A 73 -13.30 3.32 8.12
C GLN A 73 -11.95 2.63 8.36
N ILE A 74 -11.59 1.73 7.45
CA ILE A 74 -10.34 0.95 7.51
C ILE A 74 -9.26 1.58 6.66
N PHE A 75 -9.67 2.19 5.54
CA PHE A 75 -8.82 2.91 4.62
C PHE A 75 -9.00 4.40 4.83
N ARG A 76 -7.95 5.16 4.50
CA ARG A 76 -7.99 6.62 4.52
C ARG A 76 -9.06 7.13 3.57
N SER A 77 -9.69 8.25 3.94
CA SER A 77 -10.62 8.92 3.05
C SER A 77 -9.89 9.51 1.84
N GLU A 78 -10.62 9.77 0.75
CA GLU A 78 -10.06 10.44 -0.43
C GLU A 78 -9.46 11.81 -0.06
N GLU A 79 -10.06 12.50 0.91
CA GLU A 79 -9.59 13.77 1.47
C GLU A 79 -8.23 13.60 2.18
N GLU A 80 -8.09 12.59 3.04
CA GLU A 80 -6.82 12.26 3.70
C GLU A 80 -5.74 11.80 2.71
N ILE A 81 -6.13 11.15 1.61
CA ILE A 81 -5.21 10.77 0.53
C ILE A 81 -4.73 12.01 -0.22
N GLN A 82 -5.64 12.93 -0.53
CA GLN A 82 -5.33 14.16 -1.25
C GLN A 82 -4.42 15.08 -0.43
N GLU A 83 -4.74 15.32 0.85
CA GLU A 83 -3.92 16.12 1.75
C GLU A 83 -2.48 15.58 1.86
N ASN A 84 -2.33 14.25 1.94
CA ASN A 84 -1.01 13.64 2.01
C ASN A 84 -0.26 13.74 0.67
N THR A 85 -0.97 13.63 -0.46
CA THR A 85 -0.40 13.80 -1.80
C THR A 85 0.10 15.24 -2.01
N ASP A 86 -0.68 16.22 -1.55
CA ASP A 86 -0.33 17.64 -1.63
C ASP A 86 0.92 17.94 -0.79
N TRP A 87 0.96 17.41 0.44
CA TRP A 87 2.15 17.46 1.31
C TRP A 87 3.40 16.84 0.64
N GLU A 88 3.26 15.64 0.05
CA GLU A 88 4.37 14.94 -0.59
C GLU A 88 4.89 15.72 -1.81
N ALA A 89 4.00 16.34 -2.58
CA ALA A 89 4.35 17.20 -3.71
C ALA A 89 5.09 18.46 -3.24
N GLU A 90 4.61 19.13 -2.19
CA GLU A 90 5.29 20.29 -1.59
C GLU A 90 6.68 19.92 -1.06
N TYR A 91 6.79 18.82 -0.32
CA TYR A 91 8.06 18.32 0.20
C TYR A 91 9.06 18.02 -0.92
N PHE A 92 8.61 17.34 -1.98
CA PHE A 92 9.45 17.06 -3.15
C PHE A 92 9.90 18.35 -3.85
N SER A 93 9.02 19.34 -3.98
CA SER A 93 9.36 20.62 -4.59
C SER A 93 10.44 21.38 -3.81
N ALA A 94 10.35 21.38 -2.47
CA ALA A 94 11.36 21.98 -1.59
C ALA A 94 12.69 21.24 -1.70
N TYR A 95 12.67 19.91 -1.73
CA TYR A 95 13.86 19.09 -1.91
C TYR A 95 14.55 19.34 -3.26
N ALA A 96 13.78 19.39 -4.35
CA ALA A 96 14.30 19.69 -5.68
C ALA A 96 14.93 21.10 -5.74
N ALA A 97 14.30 22.09 -5.12
CA ALA A 97 14.86 23.45 -5.02
C ALA A 97 16.19 23.47 -4.27
N MET A 98 16.32 22.74 -3.16
CA MET A 98 17.59 22.62 -2.42
C MET A 98 18.68 21.93 -3.24
N PHE A 99 18.34 20.84 -3.93
CA PHE A 99 19.28 20.11 -4.76
C PHE A 99 19.80 20.98 -5.92
N ASN A 100 18.89 21.71 -6.59
CA ASN A 100 19.24 22.65 -7.65
C ASN A 100 20.15 23.78 -7.12
N LYS A 101 19.84 24.32 -5.92
CA LYS A 101 20.69 25.31 -5.26
C LYS A 101 22.11 24.79 -5.01
N GLN A 102 22.25 23.56 -4.51
CA GLN A 102 23.55 22.94 -4.26
C GLN A 102 24.36 22.71 -5.55
N PHE A 103 23.68 22.48 -6.67
CA PHE A 103 24.31 22.36 -7.99
C PHE A 103 24.78 23.73 -8.51
N GLU A 104 23.96 24.79 -8.36
CA GLU A 104 24.31 26.16 -8.73
C GLU A 104 25.45 26.74 -7.88
N GLU A 105 25.51 26.42 -6.58
CA GLU A 105 26.62 26.83 -5.70
C GLU A 105 27.96 26.21 -6.12
N LYS A 106 27.95 25.01 -6.74
CA LYS A 106 29.15 24.41 -7.37
C LYS A 106 29.43 24.97 -8.77
N GLY A 107 28.47 25.67 -9.38
CA GLY A 107 28.52 26.24 -10.73
C GLY A 107 28.52 27.79 -10.81
N GLY A 108 28.62 28.49 -9.67
CA GLY A 108 28.88 29.92 -9.57
C GLY A 108 27.82 30.86 -10.15
N THR A 109 26.80 31.23 -9.37
CA THR A 109 26.28 32.60 -9.15
C THR A 109 25.15 32.55 -8.12
N SER A 110 25.23 33.35 -7.05
CA SER A 110 24.32 33.35 -5.91
C SER A 110 23.19 34.38 -6.03
N SER A 111 21.95 33.95 -5.83
CA SER A 111 20.81 34.83 -5.50
C SER A 111 19.82 34.08 -4.62
N CYS A 112 19.58 34.61 -3.41
CA CYS A 112 18.90 33.96 -2.30
C CYS A 112 17.36 34.06 -2.34
N SER A 113 16.71 32.96 -1.97
CA SER A 113 15.52 32.96 -1.12
C SER A 113 15.49 31.69 -0.28
N ASP A 114 15.13 31.82 1.01
CA ASP A 114 15.16 30.74 2.01
C ASP A 114 14.17 29.62 1.65
N VAL A 115 14.68 28.41 1.36
CA VAL A 115 13.84 27.24 1.09
C VAL A 115 13.34 26.70 2.42
N ASN A 116 12.08 26.98 2.75
CA ASN A 116 11.40 26.43 3.91
C ASN A 116 10.91 25.01 3.58
N ILE A 117 11.49 23.99 4.20
CA ILE A 117 11.00 22.60 4.07
C ILE A 117 9.73 22.52 4.91
N PRO A 118 8.57 22.18 4.32
CA PRO A 118 7.36 21.98 5.10
C PRO A 118 7.62 20.84 6.11
N GLN A 119 7.16 21.01 7.34
CA GLN A 119 7.21 19.97 8.37
C GLN A 119 5.86 19.23 8.35
N LYS A 120 5.91 17.90 8.39
CA LYS A 120 4.70 17.09 8.43
C LYS A 120 3.88 17.46 9.68
N PRO A 121 2.56 17.71 9.57
CA PRO A 121 1.69 17.89 10.73
C PRO A 121 1.61 16.64 11.61
#